data_AF-A0A444JI53-F1
#
_entry.id   AF-A0A444JI53-F1
#
_cell.length_a   1.000
_cell.length_b   1.000
_cell.length_c   1.000
_cell.angle_alpha   90.00
_cell.angle_beta   90.00
_cell.angle_gamma   90.00
#
_symmetry.space_group_name_H-M   'P 1'
#
loop_
_entity.id
_entity.type
_entity.pdbx_description
1 polymer ?
#
loop_
_entity_poly.entity_id
_entity_poly.type
_entity_poly.pdbx_seq_one_letter_code
_entity_poly.pdbx_strand_id
1 'polypeptide(L)'
;MHKVRSTLLLVLLSSTLFGCLPEHESPTSEMLINDLPSNGVLIEVSDDGDLTNIKEVDLSLETSHKEKFNISLQWLATESEVSFYKLDGKSAHEIVQIANCLKTPGKNESDCI
;
A
#
# COMPACT_ATOMS: atom_id res chain seq x y z
N MET A 1 -40.23 -14.34 -44.14
CA MET A 1 -39.06 -14.94 -43.46
C MET A 1 -38.32 -13.85 -42.67
N HIS A 2 -38.74 -13.51 -41.45
CA HIS A 2 -37.97 -12.59 -40.58
C HIS A 2 -38.31 -12.89 -39.12
N LYS A 3 -37.72 -13.96 -38.56
CA LYS A 3 -37.89 -14.29 -37.14
C LYS A 3 -36.71 -15.08 -36.58
N VAL A 4 -35.48 -14.73 -36.98
CA VAL A 4 -34.25 -15.37 -36.47
C VAL A 4 -33.10 -14.37 -36.46
N ARG A 5 -33.25 -13.20 -35.83
CA ARG A 5 -32.12 -12.26 -35.67
C ARG A 5 -32.05 -11.51 -34.35
N SER A 6 -33.04 -11.66 -33.46
CA SER A 6 -33.10 -10.84 -32.24
C SER A 6 -32.66 -11.56 -30.96
N THR A 7 -32.51 -12.89 -30.98
CA THR A 7 -32.26 -13.67 -29.75
C THR A 7 -30.78 -13.89 -29.45
N LEU A 8 -29.90 -13.80 -30.47
CA LEU A 8 -28.46 -14.02 -30.28
C LEU A 8 -27.73 -12.87 -29.59
N LEU A 9 -28.26 -11.63 -29.66
CA LEU A 9 -27.63 -10.48 -29.01
C LEU A 9 -27.83 -10.47 -27.49
N LEU A 10 -28.87 -11.11 -26.97
CA LEU A 10 -29.19 -11.08 -25.54
C LEU A 10 -28.31 -12.03 -24.71
N VAL A 11 -27.72 -13.05 -25.34
CA VAL A 11 -26.88 -14.06 -24.66
C VAL A 11 -25.42 -13.63 -24.57
N LEU A 12 -24.96 -12.72 -25.46
CA LEU A 12 -23.60 -12.19 -25.44
C LEU A 12 -23.38 -11.05 -24.43
N LEU A 13 -24.46 -10.45 -23.91
CA LEU A 13 -24.37 -9.34 -22.95
C LEU A 13 -24.30 -9.80 -21.48
N SER A 14 -24.57 -11.07 -21.19
CA SER A 14 -24.57 -11.60 -19.82
C SER A 14 -23.24 -12.23 -19.39
N SER A 15 -22.26 -12.36 -20.30
CA SER A 15 -20.95 -12.97 -20.01
C SER A 15 -19.94 -12.00 -19.36
N THR A 16 -20.22 -10.70 -19.34
CA THR A 16 -19.29 -9.66 -18.83
C THR A 16 -19.56 -9.26 -17.38
N LEU A 17 -20.45 -9.96 -16.66
CA LEU A 17 -20.86 -9.63 -15.30
C LEU A 17 -20.28 -10.56 -14.21
N PHE A 18 -19.28 -11.38 -14.51
CA PHE A 18 -18.41 -11.94 -13.48
C PHE A 18 -17.45 -10.83 -12.99
N GLY A 19 -18.02 -9.85 -12.30
CA GLY A 19 -17.30 -8.82 -11.58
C GLY A 19 -16.42 -9.44 -10.50
N CYS A 20 -15.23 -8.86 -10.33
CA CYS A 20 -14.16 -9.26 -9.43
C CYS A 20 -14.65 -9.98 -8.18
N LEU A 21 -14.26 -11.25 -8.03
CA LEU A 21 -14.11 -11.80 -6.69
C LEU A 21 -13.25 -10.82 -5.89
N PRO A 22 -13.59 -10.55 -4.60
CA PRO A 22 -12.76 -9.70 -3.77
C PRO A 22 -11.33 -10.25 -3.84
N GLU A 23 -10.43 -9.41 -4.32
CA GLU A 23 -9.04 -9.73 -4.52
C GLU A 23 -8.52 -10.33 -3.21
N HIS A 24 -7.85 -11.48 -3.31
CA HIS A 24 -7.11 -12.03 -2.18
C HIS A 24 -6.34 -10.90 -1.50
N GLU A 25 -6.50 -10.72 -0.19
CA GLU A 25 -5.72 -9.73 0.57
C GLU A 25 -4.24 -9.96 0.25
N SER A 26 -3.55 -8.89 -0.19
CA SER A 26 -2.14 -8.97 -0.53
C SER A 26 -1.36 -9.35 0.73
N PRO A 27 -0.25 -10.10 0.63
CA PRO A 27 0.63 -10.35 1.78
C PRO A 27 1.12 -9.06 2.46
N THR A 28 1.14 -7.95 1.71
CA THR A 28 1.46 -6.61 2.20
C THR A 28 0.33 -5.96 3.00
N SER A 29 -0.91 -6.44 2.92
CA SER A 29 -2.08 -5.87 3.60
C SER A 29 -2.18 -6.26 5.09
N GLU A 30 -1.43 -7.27 5.55
CA GLU A 30 -1.43 -7.69 6.96
C GLU A 30 -0.86 -6.60 7.91
N MET A 31 -1.40 -6.49 9.12
CA MET A 31 -0.83 -5.63 10.16
C MET A 31 0.44 -6.25 10.75
N LEU A 32 1.51 -5.46 10.87
CA LEU A 32 2.80 -5.92 11.37
C LEU A 32 3.01 -5.52 12.83
N ILE A 33 3.57 -6.40 13.66
CA ILE A 33 4.03 -6.02 15.00
C ILE A 33 5.25 -5.11 14.85
N ASN A 34 5.11 -3.85 15.28
CA ASN A 34 6.17 -2.86 15.22
C ASN A 34 7.04 -2.89 16.48
N ASP A 35 8.18 -3.57 16.38
CA ASP A 35 9.24 -3.64 17.38
C ASP A 35 10.50 -2.87 16.94
N LEU A 36 10.39 -2.08 15.85
CA LEU A 36 11.50 -1.27 15.36
C LEU A 36 11.85 -0.20 16.41
N PRO A 37 13.14 0.17 16.55
CA PRO A 37 13.54 1.29 17.40
C PRO A 37 12.90 2.59 16.89
N SER A 38 12.41 3.41 17.81
CA SER A 38 11.77 4.70 17.48
C SER A 38 12.75 5.77 16.98
N ASN A 39 14.05 5.54 17.17
CA ASN A 39 15.14 6.35 16.65
C ASN A 39 15.84 5.66 15.47
N GLY A 40 16.39 6.44 14.55
CA GLY A 40 17.12 5.90 13.40
C GLY A 40 17.33 6.95 12.31
N VAL A 41 17.79 6.49 11.15
CA VAL A 41 17.85 7.30 9.94
C VAL A 41 16.43 7.71 9.56
N LEU A 42 16.23 9.00 9.32
CA LEU A 42 14.94 9.55 8.92
C LEU A 42 14.82 9.49 7.40
N ILE A 43 13.62 9.25 6.88
CA ILE A 43 13.37 9.29 5.44
C ILE A 43 13.53 10.72 4.92
N GLU A 44 14.21 10.83 3.78
CA GLU A 44 14.38 12.07 3.03
C GLU A 44 13.62 11.98 1.71
N VAL A 45 12.84 13.03 1.42
CA VAL A 45 12.04 13.13 0.20
C VAL A 45 12.54 14.28 -0.66
N SER A 46 12.68 14.06 -1.96
CA SER A 46 13.05 15.11 -2.92
C SER A 46 11.91 16.10 -3.14
N ASP A 47 12.22 17.25 -3.76
CA ASP A 47 11.22 18.22 -4.20
C ASP A 47 10.23 17.67 -5.24
N ASP A 48 10.55 16.53 -5.87
CA ASP A 48 9.69 15.82 -6.82
C ASP A 48 8.82 14.74 -6.14
N GLY A 49 9.03 14.49 -4.84
CA GLY A 49 8.27 13.52 -4.05
C GLY A 49 8.89 12.13 -4.00
N ASP A 50 10.11 11.98 -4.50
CA ASP A 50 10.82 10.69 -4.51
C ASP A 50 11.54 10.44 -3.17
N LEU A 51 11.53 9.20 -2.71
CA LEU A 51 12.28 8.78 -1.53
C LEU A 51 13.76 8.62 -1.86
N THR A 52 14.63 9.43 -1.27
CA THR A 52 16.02 9.58 -1.75
C THR A 52 17.04 8.73 -0.99
N ASN A 53 16.78 8.39 0.28
CA ASN A 53 17.74 7.73 1.15
C ASN A 53 17.31 6.34 1.65
N ILE A 54 16.35 5.68 0.98
CA ILE A 54 15.81 4.36 1.41
C ILE A 54 16.89 3.29 1.57
N LYS A 55 17.95 3.33 0.75
CA LYS A 55 19.09 2.41 0.89
C LYS A 55 19.85 2.61 2.21
N GLU A 56 19.98 3.85 2.67
CA GLU A 56 20.63 4.16 3.95
C GLU A 56 19.76 3.71 5.12
N VAL A 57 18.45 3.97 5.05
CA VAL A 57 17.48 3.46 6.02
C VAL A 57 17.56 1.94 6.11
N ASP A 58 17.52 1.22 4.97
CA ASP A 58 17.65 -0.24 4.95
C ASP A 58 18.96 -0.72 5.56
N LEU A 59 20.09 -0.09 5.24
CA LEU A 59 21.41 -0.45 5.81
C LEU A 59 21.50 -0.21 7.32
N SER A 60 20.72 0.73 7.87
CA SER A 60 20.69 1.02 9.31
C SER A 60 19.87 0.02 10.13
N LEU A 61 19.06 -0.83 9.48
CA LEU A 61 18.16 -1.76 10.13
C LEU A 61 18.75 -3.17 10.23
N GLU A 62 18.39 -3.89 11.29
CA GLU A 62 18.61 -5.33 11.41
C GLU A 62 17.71 -6.10 10.43
N THR A 63 18.12 -7.31 10.03
CA THR A 63 17.43 -8.11 8.99
C THR A 63 15.92 -8.26 9.21
N SER A 64 15.48 -8.54 10.45
CA SER A 64 14.06 -8.69 10.78
C SER A 64 13.28 -7.38 10.69
N HIS A 65 13.92 -6.24 10.95
CA HIS A 65 13.31 -4.92 10.84
C HIS A 65 13.23 -4.44 9.40
N LYS A 66 14.24 -4.78 8.57
CA LYS A 66 14.23 -4.50 7.13
C LYS A 66 13.01 -5.06 6.45
N GLU A 67 12.68 -6.32 6.73
CA GLU A 67 11.52 -6.98 6.14
C GLU A 67 10.23 -6.21 6.45
N LYS A 68 10.00 -5.86 7.72
CA LYS A 68 8.82 -5.09 8.14
C LYS A 68 8.76 -3.72 7.48
N PHE A 69 9.88 -3.00 7.50
CA PHE A 69 9.99 -1.70 6.87
C PHE A 69 9.70 -1.76 5.36
N ASN A 70 10.32 -2.71 4.65
CA ASN A 70 10.16 -2.87 3.20
C ASN A 70 8.73 -3.28 2.82
N ILE A 71 8.10 -4.18 3.57
CA ILE A 71 6.70 -4.57 3.36
C ILE A 71 5.77 -3.37 3.59
N SER A 72 5.96 -2.63 4.68
CA SER A 72 5.17 -1.43 4.97
C SER A 72 5.35 -0.36 3.89
N LEU A 73 6.58 -0.12 3.45
CA LEU A 73 6.87 0.87 2.41
C LEU A 73 6.29 0.46 1.06
N GLN A 74 6.40 -0.82 0.69
CA GLN A 74 5.77 -1.37 -0.50
C GLN A 74 4.26 -1.17 -0.46
N TRP A 75 3.61 -1.50 0.67
CA TRP A 75 2.19 -1.28 0.84
C TRP A 75 1.81 0.19 0.66
N LEU A 76 2.56 1.11 1.29
CA LEU A 76 2.32 2.54 1.13
C LEU A 76 2.46 2.99 -0.34
N ALA A 77 3.41 2.43 -1.07
CA ALA A 77 3.66 2.76 -2.48
C ALA A 77 2.61 2.20 -3.45
N THR A 78 1.98 1.07 -3.14
CA THR A 78 1.11 0.37 -4.10
C THR A 78 -0.37 0.36 -3.72
N GLU A 79 -0.69 0.41 -2.43
CA GLU A 79 -2.05 0.22 -1.92
C GLU A 79 -2.59 1.42 -1.15
N SER A 80 -1.73 2.34 -0.73
CA SER A 80 -2.17 3.54 -0.01
C SER A 80 -2.29 4.76 -0.92
N GLU A 81 -3.19 5.68 -0.57
CA GLU A 81 -3.29 7.00 -1.22
C GLU A 81 -2.37 8.05 -0.57
N VAL A 82 -1.44 7.64 0.29
CA VAL A 82 -0.58 8.56 1.04
C VAL A 82 0.36 9.31 0.11
N SER A 83 0.57 10.60 0.36
CA SER A 83 1.61 11.34 -0.33
C SER A 83 2.98 11.09 0.31
N PHE A 84 4.00 10.77 -0.49
CA PHE A 84 5.36 10.53 0.04
C PHE A 84 5.98 11.74 0.73
N TYR A 85 5.61 12.97 0.38
CA TYR A 85 6.02 14.17 1.12
C TYR A 85 5.65 14.13 2.61
N LYS A 86 4.62 13.36 2.97
CA LYS A 86 4.19 13.17 4.37
C LYS A 86 5.09 12.21 5.14
N LEU A 87 5.90 11.44 4.43
CA LEU A 87 6.86 10.50 4.98
C LEU A 87 8.22 11.15 5.25
N ASP A 88 8.42 12.39 4.79
CA ASP A 88 9.65 13.14 5.06
C ASP A 88 9.87 13.34 6.56
N GLY A 89 11.10 13.10 7.00
CA GLY A 89 11.49 13.16 8.41
C GLY A 89 10.94 12.02 9.26
N LYS A 90 10.24 11.02 8.70
CA LYS A 90 9.73 9.86 9.45
C LYS A 90 10.80 8.78 9.56
N SER A 91 10.91 8.17 10.73
CA SER A 91 11.74 6.99 10.97
C SER A 91 11.11 5.72 10.40
N ALA A 92 11.90 4.65 10.24
CA ALA A 92 11.38 3.34 9.84
C ALA A 92 10.27 2.81 10.78
N HIS A 93 10.38 3.10 12.08
CA HIS A 93 9.34 2.79 13.05
C HIS A 93 8.03 3.52 12.75
N GLU A 94 8.09 4.82 12.47
CA GLU A 94 6.91 5.61 12.11
C GLU A 94 6.30 5.14 10.79
N ILE A 95 7.10 4.73 9.81
CA ILE A 95 6.58 4.16 8.55
C ILE A 95 5.74 2.91 8.78
N VAL A 96 6.23 1.97 9.61
CA VAL A 96 5.46 0.77 9.94
C VAL A 96 4.18 1.13 10.70
N GLN A 97 4.23 2.12 11.60
CA GLN A 97 3.07 2.63 12.32
C GLN A 97 2.03 3.28 11.41
N ILE A 98 2.45 4.14 10.49
CA ILE A 98 1.59 4.82 9.52
C ILE A 98 0.90 3.78 8.64
N ALA A 99 1.65 2.81 8.11
CA ALA A 99 1.08 1.72 7.30
C ALA A 99 0.03 0.93 8.09
N ASN A 100 0.33 0.52 9.33
CA ASN A 100 -0.63 -0.19 10.18
C ASN A 100 -1.89 0.65 10.50
N CYS A 101 -1.71 1.95 10.75
CA CYS A 101 -2.82 2.86 11.01
C CYS A 101 -3.73 2.99 9.79
N LEU A 102 -3.16 3.19 8.59
CA LEU A 102 -3.91 3.31 7.34
C LEU A 102 -4.62 2.02 6.92
N LYS A 103 -4.08 0.86 7.29
CA LYS A 103 -4.75 -0.44 7.13
C LYS A 103 -5.98 -0.62 8.03
N THR A 104 -6.13 0.21 9.07
CA THR A 104 -7.29 0.13 9.97
C THR A 104 -8.53 0.70 9.27
N PRO A 105 -9.63 -0.06 9.17
CA PRO A 105 -10.84 0.42 8.50
C PRO A 105 -11.35 1.76 9.05
N GLY A 106 -11.62 2.70 8.15
CA GLY A 106 -12.13 4.03 8.49
C GLY A 106 -11.07 5.04 8.93
N LYS A 107 -9.78 4.68 8.92
CA LYS A 107 -8.66 5.63 9.09
C LYS A 107 -8.25 6.22 7.75
N ASN A 108 -7.79 7.48 7.78
CA ASN A 108 -7.23 8.18 6.63
C ASN A 108 -5.87 8.80 6.96
N GLU A 109 -5.24 9.44 5.97
CA GLU A 109 -3.94 10.12 6.13
C GLU A 109 -3.88 11.06 7.34
N SER A 110 -4.91 11.90 7.54
CA SER A 110 -4.94 12.90 8.62
C SER A 110 -5.06 12.30 10.02
N ASP A 111 -5.52 11.06 10.14
CA ASP A 111 -5.59 10.37 11.43
C ASP A 111 -4.25 9.73 11.83
N CYS A 112 -3.35 9.53 10.86
CA CYS A 112 -2.22 8.61 11.00
C CYS A 112 -0.84 9.28 10.96
N ILE A 113 -0.72 10.54 10.51
CA ILE A 113 0.57 11.19 10.19
C ILE A 113 0.81 12.51 10.90
#